data_AF-A0A357EGI0-F1
#
_entry.id   AF-A0A357EGI0-F1
#
_cell.length_a   1.000
_cell.length_b   1.000
_cell.length_c   1.000
_cell.angle_alpha   90.00
_cell.angle_beta   90.00
_cell.angle_gamma   90.00
#
_symmetry.space_group_name_H-M   'P 1'
#
loop_
_entity.id
_entity.type
_entity.pdbx_description
1 polymer ?
#
loop_
_entity_poly.entity_id
_entity_poly.type
_entity_poly.pdbx_seq_one_letter_code
_entity_poly.pdbx_strand_id
1 'polypeptide(L)'
;MLATRITQKEGMFYFIAYNAGDLLEKVRFTSRYYFEGEEIAQTKIAEHDEVAQFIAGIERSEKGFQRVLNRQKIKQIVNFYETVVAQPMIPGTVLLFTDETLRFQKVEGSESIGHLSEPKGKYLVIDGQHRLAGLHFFHEKHP
;
A
#
# COMPACT_ATOMS: atom_id res chain seq x y z
N MET A 1 -14.51 6.89 -5.29
CA MET A 1 -14.11 5.53 -5.74
C MET A 1 -15.28 4.58 -5.63
N LEU A 2 -15.49 3.68 -6.61
CA LEU A 2 -16.42 2.55 -6.43
C LEU A 2 -15.81 1.56 -5.44
N ALA A 3 -16.61 1.08 -4.49
CA ALA A 3 -16.14 0.25 -3.40
C ALA A 3 -17.16 -0.84 -3.04
N THR A 4 -16.65 -2.00 -2.64
CA THR A 4 -17.42 -3.05 -1.97
C THR A 4 -17.14 -3.01 -0.49
N ARG A 5 -18.18 -2.76 0.31
CA ARG A 5 -18.14 -2.69 1.77
C ARG A 5 -18.37 -4.09 2.36
N ILE A 6 -17.49 -4.51 3.25
CA ILE A 6 -17.52 -5.81 3.93
C ILE A 6 -17.35 -5.59 5.43
N THR A 7 -18.09 -6.36 6.23
CA THR A 7 -17.94 -6.39 7.69
C THR A 7 -17.22 -7.66 8.09
N GLN A 8 -16.16 -7.56 8.90
CA GLN A 8 -15.41 -8.71 9.39
C GLN A 8 -14.87 -8.42 10.79
N LYS A 9 -15.09 -9.35 11.74
CA LYS A 9 -14.65 -9.23 13.14
C LYS A 9 -15.00 -7.85 13.74
N GLU A 10 -16.24 -7.41 13.56
CA GLU A 10 -16.76 -6.11 13.99
C GLU A 10 -16.14 -4.88 13.31
N GLY A 11 -15.14 -5.07 12.45
CA GLY A 11 -14.53 -4.04 11.60
C GLY A 11 -15.25 -3.88 10.27
N MET A 12 -15.20 -2.67 9.72
CA MET A 12 -15.69 -2.34 8.38
C MET A 12 -14.51 -2.16 7.43
N PHE A 13 -14.52 -2.89 6.32
CA PHE A 13 -13.51 -2.84 5.27
C PHE A 13 -14.14 -2.40 3.96
N TYR A 14 -13.35 -1.72 3.14
CA TYR A 14 -13.73 -1.31 1.79
C TYR A 14 -12.73 -1.86 0.79
N PHE A 15 -13.23 -2.67 -0.14
CA PHE A 15 -12.47 -3.15 -1.28
C PHE A 15 -12.65 -2.14 -2.42
N ILE A 16 -11.53 -1.57 -2.85
CA ILE A 16 -11.47 -0.55 -3.90
C ILE A 16 -10.45 -0.99 -4.95
N ALA A 17 -10.66 -0.54 -6.19
CA ALA A 17 -9.69 -0.67 -7.26
C ALA A 17 -9.03 0.69 -7.52
N TYR A 18 -7.71 0.68 -7.67
CA TYR A 18 -6.91 1.82 -8.09
C TYR A 18 -6.09 1.44 -9.32
N ASN A 19 -5.78 2.41 -10.17
CA ASN A 19 -4.64 2.26 -11.07
C ASN A 19 -3.37 2.09 -10.23
N ALA A 20 -2.50 1.17 -10.64
CA ALA A 20 -1.28 0.85 -9.92
C ALA A 20 -0.37 2.07 -9.73
N GLY A 21 -0.19 2.90 -10.77
CA GLY A 21 0.61 4.12 -10.72
C GLY A 21 -0.01 5.17 -9.78
N ASP A 22 -1.31 5.46 -9.94
CA ASP A 22 -2.02 6.42 -9.08
C ASP A 22 -1.96 6.04 -7.60
N LEU A 23 -1.97 4.73 -7.29
CA LEU A 23 -1.86 4.25 -5.93
C LEU A 23 -0.49 4.58 -5.32
N LEU A 24 0.60 4.48 -6.09
CA LEU A 24 1.95 4.81 -5.61
C LEU A 24 2.05 6.27 -5.15
N GLU A 25 1.35 7.19 -5.81
CA GLU A 25 1.30 8.59 -5.42
C GLU A 25 0.51 8.80 -4.12
N LYS A 26 -0.47 7.94 -3.86
CA LYS A 26 -1.42 8.01 -2.73
C LYS A 26 -0.96 7.25 -1.49
N VAL A 27 0.20 6.59 -1.48
CA VAL A 27 0.71 5.86 -0.30
C VAL A 27 1.95 6.52 0.31
N ARG A 28 2.17 6.28 1.62
CA ARG A 28 3.41 6.61 2.33
C ARG A 28 4.14 5.34 2.73
N PHE A 29 5.43 5.27 2.39
CA PHE A 29 6.31 4.21 2.88
C PHE A 29 6.83 4.58 4.27
N THR A 30 6.49 3.76 5.26
CA THR A 30 6.97 3.86 6.66
C THR A 30 8.34 3.25 6.86
N SER A 31 8.81 2.46 5.91
CA SER A 31 10.11 1.79 5.94
C SER A 31 10.97 2.18 4.74
N ARG A 32 12.27 1.91 4.85
CA ARG A 32 13.22 2.10 3.74
C ARG A 32 13.33 0.83 2.91
N TYR A 33 13.31 0.98 1.59
CA TYR A 33 13.47 -0.12 0.64
C TYR A 33 14.63 0.19 -0.30
N TYR A 34 15.31 -0.85 -0.78
CA TYR A 34 16.47 -0.69 -1.66
C TYR A 34 16.38 -1.69 -2.81
N PHE A 35 16.74 -1.23 -4.00
CA PHE A 35 16.82 -2.08 -5.18
C PHE A 35 17.85 -1.51 -6.17
N GLU A 36 18.84 -2.33 -6.54
CA GLU A 36 19.85 -2.01 -7.58
C GLU A 36 20.50 -0.61 -7.53
N GLY A 37 20.71 -0.06 -6.32
CA GLY A 37 21.33 1.25 -6.11
C GLY A 37 20.32 2.37 -5.86
N GLU A 38 19.04 2.14 -6.12
CA GLU A 38 17.94 3.02 -5.77
C GLU A 38 17.42 2.74 -4.35
N GLU A 39 16.86 3.78 -3.74
CA GLU A 39 16.30 3.73 -2.39
C GLU A 39 14.94 4.45 -2.34
N ILE A 40 13.96 3.79 -1.73
CA ILE A 40 12.75 4.46 -1.25
C ILE A 40 13.04 4.92 0.18
N ALA A 41 13.12 6.24 0.35
CA ALA A 41 13.32 6.85 1.64
C ALA A 41 12.07 6.67 2.53
N GLN A 42 12.30 6.43 3.82
CA GLN A 42 11.24 6.43 4.82
C GLN A 42 10.63 7.82 4.91
N THR A 43 9.30 7.89 4.82
CA THR A 43 8.57 9.16 5.01
C THR A 43 8.71 9.62 6.46
N LYS A 44 8.92 10.93 6.69
CA LYS A 44 8.90 11.49 8.05
C LYS A 44 7.51 11.28 8.65
N ILE A 45 7.45 10.52 9.74
CA ILE A 45 6.24 10.29 10.51
C ILE A 45 6.05 11.47 11.45
N ALA A 46 4.85 12.05 11.48
CA ALA A 46 4.55 13.15 12.39
C ALA A 46 4.53 12.64 13.85
N GLU A 47 5.01 13.46 14.78
CA GLU A 47 5.08 13.08 16.21
C GLU A 47 3.71 12.86 16.86
N HIS A 48 2.63 13.33 16.23
CA HIS A 48 1.26 13.13 16.69
C HIS A 48 0.51 12.01 15.96
N ASP A 49 1.14 11.34 14.99
CA ASP A 49 0.53 10.21 14.27
C ASP A 49 0.85 8.90 15.01
N GLU A 50 0.08 8.62 16.06
CA GLU A 50 0.26 7.46 16.94
C GLU A 50 0.19 6.12 16.16
N VAL A 51 -0.68 6.04 15.15
CA VAL A 51 -0.85 4.83 14.34
C VAL A 51 0.38 4.59 13.46
N ALA A 52 0.87 5.63 12.76
CA ALA A 52 2.08 5.49 11.95
C ALA A 52 3.30 5.19 12.81
N GLN A 53 3.40 5.76 14.02
CA GLN A 53 4.46 5.44 14.97
C GLN A 53 4.41 3.99 15.44
N PHE A 54 3.21 3.49 15.75
CA PHE A 54 3.02 2.10 16.16
C PHE A 54 3.47 1.12 15.05
N ILE A 55 3.02 1.34 13.81
CA ILE A 55 3.41 0.49 12.67
C ILE A 55 4.92 0.53 12.45
N ALA A 56 5.52 1.73 12.45
CA ALA A 56 6.96 1.87 12.31
C ALA A 56 7.74 1.23 13.48
N GLY A 57 7.17 1.19 14.68
CA GLY A 57 7.73 0.53 15.85
C GLY A 57 7.79 -0.99 15.70
N ILE A 58 6.72 -1.61 15.19
CA ILE A 58 6.66 -3.05 14.91
C ILE A 58 7.75 -3.44 13.91
N GLU A 59 7.81 -2.75 12.77
CA GLU A 59 8.80 -3.01 11.72
C GLU A 59 10.25 -2.86 12.22
N ARG A 60 10.50 -1.88 13.09
CA ARG A 60 11.83 -1.67 13.68
C ARG A 60 12.23 -2.75 14.67
N SER A 61 11.35 -3.62 15.17
CA SER A 61 11.77 -4.62 16.17
C SER A 61 12.58 -5.79 15.57
N GLU A 62 12.63 -5.93 14.24
CA GLU A 62 13.17 -7.11 13.52
C GLU A 62 14.51 -6.82 12.77
N LYS A 63 15.39 -6.02 13.37
CA LYS A 63 16.42 -5.16 12.71
C LYS A 63 17.53 -5.78 11.84
N GLY A 64 17.83 -7.07 11.92
CA GLY A 64 19.03 -7.65 11.27
C GLY A 64 18.73 -8.48 10.02
N PHE A 65 17.85 -9.47 10.18
CA PHE A 65 17.55 -10.48 9.17
C PHE A 65 16.68 -9.93 8.04
N GLN A 66 15.84 -8.94 8.34
CA GLN A 66 14.90 -8.39 7.38
C GLN A 66 15.52 -7.58 6.26
N ARG A 67 16.66 -6.90 6.46
CA ARG A 67 17.23 -6.05 5.40
C ARG A 67 17.70 -6.84 4.17
N VAL A 68 18.29 -8.01 4.40
CA VAL A 68 18.73 -8.92 3.33
C VAL A 68 17.51 -9.58 2.67
N LEU A 69 16.55 -10.05 3.48
CA LEU A 69 15.30 -10.62 2.97
C LEU A 69 14.47 -9.60 2.18
N ASN A 70 14.47 -8.33 2.59
CA ASN A 70 13.76 -7.25 1.92
C ASN A 70 14.34 -7.02 0.51
N ARG A 71 15.66 -6.91 0.35
CA ARG A 71 16.29 -6.76 -0.99
C ARG A 71 15.99 -7.94 -1.92
N GLN A 72 16.11 -9.18 -1.44
CA GLN A 72 15.84 -10.36 -2.25
C GLN A 72 14.36 -10.44 -2.64
N LYS A 73 13.45 -10.14 -1.70
CA LYS A 73 12.01 -10.14 -1.94
C LYS A 73 11.59 -9.05 -2.91
N ILE A 74 12.12 -7.84 -2.78
CA ILE A 74 11.90 -6.75 -3.74
C ILE A 74 12.40 -7.16 -5.12
N LYS A 75 13.62 -7.72 -5.22
CA LYS A 75 14.15 -8.20 -6.51
C LYS A 75 13.24 -9.25 -7.17
N GLN A 76 12.73 -10.20 -6.40
CA GLN A 76 11.77 -11.19 -6.92
C GLN A 76 10.49 -10.54 -7.43
N ILE A 77 9.98 -9.52 -6.73
CA ILE A 77 8.77 -8.79 -7.11
C ILE A 77 9.00 -7.94 -8.36
N VAL A 78 10.13 -7.24 -8.48
CA VAL A 78 10.48 -6.49 -9.69
C VAL A 78 10.60 -7.44 -10.87
N ASN A 79 11.38 -8.53 -10.72
CA ASN A 79 11.51 -9.55 -11.75
C ASN A 79 10.16 -10.16 -12.16
N PHE A 80 9.24 -10.32 -11.21
CA PHE A 80 7.88 -10.72 -11.53
C PHE A 80 7.26 -9.72 -12.51
N TYR A 81 7.22 -8.43 -12.20
CA TYR A 81 6.67 -7.40 -13.10
C TYR A 81 7.33 -7.37 -14.49
N GLU A 82 8.65 -7.54 -14.57
CA GLU A 82 9.39 -7.64 -15.84
C GLU A 82 8.93 -8.79 -16.75
N THR A 83 8.36 -9.85 -16.16
CA THR A 83 7.99 -11.08 -16.89
C THR A 83 6.50 -11.19 -17.21
N VAL A 84 5.65 -10.32 -16.65
CA VAL A 84 4.20 -10.38 -16.90
C VAL A 84 3.86 -9.58 -18.15
N VAL A 85 3.16 -10.22 -19.10
CA VAL A 85 2.81 -9.62 -20.41
C VAL A 85 1.62 -8.64 -20.32
N ALA A 86 0.82 -8.72 -19.24
CA ALA A 86 -0.30 -7.82 -18.98
C ALA A 86 0.06 -6.76 -17.95
N GLN A 87 -0.63 -5.60 -17.98
CA GLN A 87 -0.44 -4.44 -17.09
C GLN A 87 -0.07 -4.85 -15.66
N PRO A 88 0.83 -4.12 -14.98
CA PRO A 88 1.36 -4.55 -13.70
C PRO A 88 0.24 -4.64 -12.65
N MET A 89 -0.24 -5.85 -12.41
CA MET A 89 -1.14 -6.15 -11.31
C MET A 89 -0.32 -6.30 -10.05
N ILE A 90 -0.64 -5.54 -9.00
CA ILE A 90 -0.08 -5.81 -7.68
C ILE A 90 -0.41 -7.27 -7.33
N PRO A 91 0.58 -8.12 -7.01
CA PRO A 91 0.34 -9.53 -6.76
C PRO A 91 -0.43 -9.69 -5.44
N GLY A 92 -1.76 -9.72 -5.54
CA GLY A 92 -2.70 -9.80 -4.43
C GLY A 92 -3.12 -8.44 -3.84
N THR A 93 -3.99 -8.49 -2.83
CA THR A 93 -4.54 -7.30 -2.17
C THR A 93 -3.54 -6.62 -1.26
N VAL A 94 -3.55 -5.28 -1.22
CA VAL A 94 -2.82 -4.47 -0.24
C VAL A 94 -3.79 -3.95 0.83
N LEU A 95 -3.32 -3.86 2.07
CA LEU A 95 -4.14 -3.32 3.16
C LEU A 95 -3.70 -1.89 3.45
N LEU A 96 -4.64 -0.95 3.28
CA LEU A 96 -4.42 0.48 3.40
C LEU A 96 -5.20 1.04 4.58
N PHE A 97 -4.63 2.05 5.22
CA PHE A 97 -5.23 2.75 6.35
C PHE A 97 -5.19 4.26 6.13
N THR A 98 -6.24 4.92 6.59
CA THR A 98 -6.32 6.37 6.78
C THR A 98 -7.08 6.62 8.07
N ASP A 99 -6.66 7.65 8.80
CA ASP A 99 -7.34 8.19 9.98
C ASP A 99 -8.56 9.05 9.61
N GLU A 100 -8.71 9.41 8.34
CA GLU A 100 -9.87 10.15 7.83
C GLU A 100 -11.14 9.30 7.84
N THR A 101 -12.24 9.85 8.35
CA THR A 101 -13.55 9.23 8.20
C THR A 101 -14.07 9.45 6.78
N LEU A 102 -14.03 8.39 5.97
CA LEU A 102 -14.50 8.43 4.59
C LEU A 102 -16.03 8.29 4.50
N ARG A 103 -16.64 9.02 3.56
CA ARG A 103 -18.08 8.95 3.29
C ARG A 103 -18.37 7.83 2.29
N PHE A 104 -19.25 6.91 2.66
CA PHE A 104 -19.75 5.86 1.77
C PHE A 104 -21.20 6.13 1.36
N GLN A 105 -21.46 6.18 0.06
CA GLN A 105 -22.79 6.38 -0.52
C GLN A 105 -23.19 5.13 -1.29
N LYS A 106 -24.20 4.40 -0.82
CA LYS A 106 -24.67 3.18 -1.49
C LYS A 106 -25.17 3.47 -2.90
N VAL A 107 -24.93 2.55 -3.83
CA VAL A 107 -25.62 2.54 -5.12
C VAL A 107 -27.03 1.99 -4.92
N GLU A 108 -28.01 2.49 -5.67
CA GLU A 108 -29.39 2.01 -5.61
C GLU A 108 -29.46 0.49 -5.84
N GLY A 109 -30.25 -0.21 -5.02
CA GLY A 109 -30.41 -1.66 -5.11
C GLY A 109 -29.25 -2.49 -4.56
N SER A 110 -28.24 -1.89 -3.92
CA SER A 110 -27.15 -2.63 -3.26
C SER A 110 -26.86 -2.16 -1.83
N GLU A 111 -26.75 -3.12 -0.91
CA GLU A 111 -26.39 -2.87 0.49
C GLU A 111 -24.88 -2.78 0.74
N SER A 112 -24.09 -3.42 -0.13
CA SER A 112 -22.65 -3.57 0.01
C SER A 112 -21.86 -2.77 -1.03
N ILE A 113 -22.44 -2.37 -2.15
CA ILE A 113 -21.74 -1.63 -3.21
C ILE A 113 -22.09 -0.13 -3.12
N GLY A 114 -21.08 0.72 -3.24
CA GLY A 114 -21.24 2.15 -3.12
C GLY A 114 -20.03 2.96 -3.57
N HIS A 115 -20.18 4.29 -3.54
CA HIS A 115 -19.11 5.24 -3.77
C HIS A 115 -18.50 5.66 -2.43
N LEU A 116 -17.23 5.32 -2.22
CA LEU A 116 -16.41 5.78 -1.11
C LEU A 116 -15.67 7.07 -1.50
N SER A 117 -15.69 8.08 -0.64
CA SER A 117 -14.87 9.29 -0.83
C SER A 117 -13.38 8.96 -0.77
N GLU A 118 -12.57 9.69 -1.53
CA GLU A 118 -11.12 9.60 -1.40
C GLU A 118 -10.61 10.33 -0.16
N PRO A 119 -9.59 9.82 0.53
CA PRO A 119 -8.89 10.59 1.54
C PRO A 119 -8.18 11.78 0.90
N LYS A 120 -8.02 12.85 1.67
CA LYS A 120 -7.21 14.00 1.26
C LYS A 120 -5.72 13.73 1.47
N GLY A 121 -5.40 12.96 2.50
CA GLY A 121 -4.07 12.49 2.82
C GLY A 121 -3.67 11.24 2.04
N LYS A 122 -2.42 10.84 2.23
CA LYS A 122 -1.90 9.58 1.70
C LYS A 122 -2.22 8.45 2.68
N TYR A 123 -2.48 7.26 2.15
CA TYR A 123 -2.65 6.06 2.93
C TYR A 123 -1.37 5.62 3.62
N LEU A 124 -1.54 5.09 4.82
CA LEU A 124 -0.57 4.25 5.51
C LEU A 124 -0.75 2.81 5.02
N VAL A 125 0.35 2.15 4.65
CA VAL A 125 0.29 0.76 4.18
C VAL A 125 0.50 -0.17 5.36
N ILE A 126 -0.54 -0.93 5.74
CA ILE A 126 -0.47 -1.92 6.84
C ILE A 126 0.13 -3.23 6.32
N ASP A 127 -0.28 -3.69 5.13
CA ASP A 127 0.26 -4.88 4.50
C ASP A 127 0.45 -4.69 2.99
N GLY A 128 1.44 -5.39 2.45
CA GLY A 128 1.79 -5.34 1.03
C GLY A 128 2.85 -4.29 0.66
N GLN A 129 3.54 -3.71 1.64
CA GLN A 129 4.58 -2.70 1.43
C GLN A 129 5.66 -3.13 0.43
N HIS A 130 6.17 -4.37 0.54
CA HIS A 130 7.16 -4.90 -0.42
C HIS A 130 6.61 -4.96 -1.86
N ARG A 131 5.32 -5.22 -2.02
CA ARG A 131 4.68 -5.30 -3.35
C ARG A 131 4.56 -3.93 -3.99
N LEU A 132 4.21 -2.91 -3.19
CA LEU A 132 4.18 -1.53 -3.63
C LEU A 132 5.59 -0.98 -3.89
N ALA A 133 6.57 -1.32 -3.05
CA ALA A 133 7.96 -0.92 -3.26
C ALA A 133 8.54 -1.56 -4.55
N GLY A 134 8.28 -2.84 -4.79
CA GLY A 134 8.68 -3.48 -6.05
C GLY A 134 7.99 -2.88 -7.27
N LEU A 135 6.70 -2.52 -7.16
CA LEU A 135 5.98 -1.82 -8.22
C LEU A 135 6.59 -0.44 -8.49
N HIS A 136 6.95 0.30 -7.44
CA HIS A 136 7.61 1.60 -7.55
C HIS A 136 8.93 1.50 -8.32
N PHE A 137 9.82 0.59 -7.92
CA PHE A 137 11.09 0.38 -8.64
C PHE A 137 10.89 -0.10 -10.07
N PHE A 138 9.85 -0.89 -10.34
CA PHE A 138 9.51 -1.27 -11.71
C PHE A 138 9.07 -0.07 -12.56
N HIS A 139 8.26 0.85 -12.00
CA HIS A 139 7.84 2.08 -12.66
C HIS A 139 8.99 3.06 -12.89
N GLU A 140 9.90 3.26 -11.94
CA GLU A 140 11.07 4.13 -12.13
C GLU A 140 11.95 3.67 -13.31
N LYS A 141 12.02 2.36 -13.55
CA LYS A 141 12.71 1.77 -14.72
C LYS A 141 11.91 1.85 -16.03
N HIS A 142 10.60 2.05 -15.95
CA HIS A 142 9.66 2.07 -17.08
C HIS A 142 8.70 3.27 -16.97
N PRO A 143 9.19 4.51 -17.10
CA PRO A 143 8.40 5.74 -16.92
C PRO A 143 7.38 5.98 -18.04
#